data_AF-A0A386WNB7-F1
#
_entry.id   AF-A0A386WNB7-F1
#
_cell.length_a   1.000
_cell.length_b   1.000
_cell.length_c   1.000
_cell.angle_alpha   90.00
_cell.angle_beta   90.00
_cell.angle_gamma   90.00
#
_symmetry.space_group_name_H-M   'P 1'
#
loop_
_entity.id
_entity.type
_entity.pdbx_description
1 polymer ?
#
loop_
_entity_poly.entity_id
_entity_poly.type
_entity_poly.pdbx_seq_one_letter_code
_entity_poly.pdbx_strand_id
1 'polypeptide(L)'
;MAEQVRVPDDGAGSEFFSFAHTYNGYELRGSFEALAATAQAVRERWERTGELGDDVDELRACLFFEARAFRHGGGYGRFDQRPIVPGLVARIRSLSGGVVPDKSTIT
;
A
#
# COMPACT_ATOMS: atom_id res chain seq x y z
N MET A 1 3.44 -21.55 7.86
CA MET A 1 4.17 -20.27 7.99
C MET A 1 3.62 -19.34 6.93
N ALA A 2 3.27 -18.10 7.26
CA ALA A 2 2.89 -17.14 6.23
C ALA A 2 4.12 -16.86 5.35
N GLU A 3 3.95 -16.89 4.03
CA GLU A 3 5.00 -16.47 3.10
C GLU A 3 5.37 -15.01 3.40
N GLN A 4 6.65 -14.66 3.30
CA GLN A 4 7.13 -13.31 3.58
C GLN A 4 7.58 -12.63 2.29
N VAL A 5 7.27 -11.35 2.18
CA VAL A 5 7.65 -10.50 1.04
C VAL A 5 8.57 -9.39 1.53
N ARG A 6 9.64 -9.14 0.77
CA ARG A 6 10.52 -7.99 1.00
C ARG A 6 9.81 -6.70 0.63
N VAL A 7 9.91 -5.70 1.50
CA VAL A 7 9.45 -4.34 1.20
C VAL A 7 10.48 -3.68 0.27
N PRO A 8 10.07 -3.17 -0.91
CA PRO A 8 10.98 -2.56 -1.88
C PRO A 8 11.82 -1.42 -1.30
N ASP A 9 13.00 -1.21 -1.89
CA ASP A 9 13.88 -0.08 -1.58
C ASP A 9 13.35 1.24 -2.16
N ASP A 10 13.78 2.36 -1.58
CA ASP A 10 13.46 3.67 -2.13
C ASP A 10 13.94 3.76 -3.59
N GLY A 11 13.07 4.22 -4.48
CA GLY A 11 13.37 4.32 -5.91
C GLY A 11 13.29 3.01 -6.71
N ALA A 12 12.78 1.91 -6.12
CA ALA A 12 12.60 0.63 -6.81
C ALA A 12 11.53 0.64 -7.94
N GLY A 13 10.87 1.78 -8.17
CA GLY A 13 10.07 2.01 -9.38
C GLY A 13 8.87 1.08 -9.49
N SER A 14 8.89 0.22 -10.52
CA SER A 14 7.80 -0.74 -10.81
C SER A 14 7.60 -1.79 -9.72
N GLU A 15 8.60 -2.05 -8.87
CA GLU A 15 8.47 -2.98 -7.75
C GLU A 15 7.40 -2.56 -6.74
N PHE A 16 7.14 -1.25 -6.61
CA PHE A 16 6.10 -0.74 -5.71
C PHE A 16 4.71 -1.23 -6.11
N PHE A 17 4.44 -1.32 -7.41
CA PHE A 17 3.16 -1.79 -7.92
C PHE A 17 2.96 -3.28 -7.65
N SER A 18 3.99 -4.09 -7.93
CA SER A 18 3.96 -5.53 -7.64
C SER A 18 3.83 -5.80 -6.15
N PHE A 19 4.57 -5.06 -5.32
CA PHE A 19 4.48 -5.15 -3.86
C PHE A 19 3.08 -4.79 -3.34
N ALA A 20 2.42 -3.77 -3.88
CA ALA A 20 1.05 -3.41 -3.53
C ALA A 20 0.07 -4.58 -3.73
N HIS A 21 0.30 -5.41 -4.75
CA HIS A 21 -0.52 -6.58 -5.05
C HIS A 21 -0.21 -7.82 -4.19
N THR A 22 0.77 -7.76 -3.30
CA THR A 22 0.99 -8.77 -2.23
C THR A 22 0.01 -8.63 -1.05
N TYR A 23 -0.97 -7.76 -1.19
CA TYR A 23 -2.01 -7.49 -0.20
C TYR A 23 -3.35 -7.47 -0.91
N ASN A 24 -4.26 -8.38 -0.57
CA ASN A 24 -5.61 -8.37 -1.10
C ASN A 24 -6.53 -7.52 -0.22
N GLY A 25 -6.61 -6.23 -0.53
CA GLY A 25 -7.39 -5.30 0.28
C GLY A 25 -8.90 -5.50 0.20
N TYR A 26 -9.43 -6.17 -0.81
CA TYR A 26 -10.86 -6.49 -0.89
C TYR A 26 -11.23 -7.54 0.16
N GLU A 27 -10.49 -8.64 0.19
CA GLU A 27 -10.75 -9.74 1.11
C GLU A 27 -10.44 -9.32 2.57
N LEU A 28 -9.33 -8.63 2.82
CA LEU A 28 -8.93 -8.23 4.18
C LEU A 28 -9.82 -7.17 4.81
N ARG A 29 -10.40 -6.27 3.99
CA ARG A 29 -11.31 -5.21 4.48
C ARG A 29 -12.77 -5.61 4.34
N GLY A 30 -13.06 -6.74 3.70
CA GLY A 30 -14.41 -7.28 3.48
C GLY A 30 -15.25 -6.58 2.41
N SER A 31 -14.86 -5.38 1.95
CA SER A 31 -15.57 -4.65 0.90
C SER A 31 -14.68 -3.57 0.26
N PHE A 32 -15.12 -3.07 -0.90
CA PHE A 32 -14.49 -1.91 -1.53
C PHE A 32 -14.65 -0.65 -0.70
N GLU A 33 -15.83 -0.44 -0.09
CA GLU A 33 -16.15 0.73 0.73
C GLU A 33 -15.26 0.78 1.98
N ALA A 34 -15.05 -0.34 2.66
CA ALA A 34 -14.18 -0.41 3.82
C ALA A 34 -12.70 -0.16 3.44
N LEU A 35 -12.26 -0.71 2.30
CA LEU A 35 -10.93 -0.44 1.75
C LEU A 35 -10.75 1.05 1.40
N ALA A 36 -11.74 1.64 0.72
CA ALA A 36 -11.72 3.04 0.33
C ALA A 36 -11.72 3.97 1.56
N ALA A 37 -12.53 3.66 2.58
CA ALA A 37 -12.55 4.41 3.84
C ALA A 37 -11.20 4.37 4.56
N THR A 38 -10.56 3.20 4.59
CA THR A 38 -9.21 3.04 5.18
C THR A 38 -8.18 3.89 4.41
N ALA A 39 -8.16 3.79 3.08
CA ALA A 39 -7.24 4.56 2.25
C ALA A 39 -7.47 6.07 2.37
N GLN A 40 -8.73 6.49 2.43
CA GLN A 40 -9.13 7.89 2.63
C GLN A 40 -8.64 8.43 3.98
N ALA A 41 -8.82 7.68 5.06
CA ALA A 41 -8.36 8.08 6.39
C ALA A 41 -6.84 8.28 6.46
N VAL A 42 -6.07 7.39 5.82
CA VAL A 42 -4.60 7.51 5.72
C VAL A 42 -4.21 8.75 4.92
N ARG A 43 -4.86 9.00 3.78
CA ARG A 43 -4.62 10.19 2.94
C ARG A 43 -4.94 11.48 3.69
N GLU A 44 -6.12 11.59 4.29
CA GLU A 44 -6.55 12.77 5.03
C GLU A 44 -5.60 13.07 6.19
N ARG A 45 -5.14 12.03 6.90
CA ARG A 45 -4.12 12.19 7.95
C ARG A 45 -2.82 12.75 7.37
N TRP A 46 -2.35 12.18 6.27
CA TRP A 46 -1.11 12.60 5.62
C TRP A 46 -1.18 14.03 5.08
N GLU A 47 -2.28 14.40 4.44
CA GLU A 47 -2.51 15.76 3.92
C GLU A 47 -2.59 16.78 5.07
N ARG A 48 -3.22 16.43 6.19
CA ARG A 48 -3.40 17.33 7.34
C ARG A 48 -2.15 17.48 8.20
N THR A 49 -1.35 16.42 8.35
CA THR A 49 -0.28 16.36 9.37
C THR A 49 1.10 16.06 8.81
N GLY A 50 1.20 15.56 7.56
CA GLY A 50 2.42 14.98 7.01
C GLY A 50 2.68 13.55 7.47
N GLU A 51 1.86 12.98 8.36
CA GLU A 51 2.04 11.65 8.93
C GLU A 51 1.10 10.62 8.30
N LEU A 52 1.62 9.43 7.99
CA LEU A 52 0.83 8.32 7.42
C LEU A 52 0.20 7.43 8.50
N GLY A 53 0.73 7.50 9.74
CA GLY A 53 0.39 6.58 10.82
C GLY A 53 1.32 5.37 10.90
N ASP A 54 0.93 4.44 11.78
CA ASP A 54 1.85 3.44 12.35
C ASP A 54 1.34 1.99 12.18
N ASP A 55 0.16 1.81 11.57
CA ASP A 55 -0.41 0.50 11.30
C ASP A 55 -0.01 0.01 9.89
N VAL A 56 0.89 -0.97 9.84
CA VAL A 56 1.37 -1.56 8.58
C VAL A 56 0.24 -2.12 7.72
N ASP A 57 -0.82 -2.65 8.33
CA ASP A 57 -1.95 -3.23 7.62
C ASP A 57 -2.82 -2.14 6.96
N GLU A 58 -3.07 -1.03 7.65
CA GLU A 58 -3.75 0.15 7.08
C GLU A 58 -2.95 0.75 5.92
N LEU A 59 -1.63 0.88 6.11
CA LEU A 59 -0.73 1.42 5.07
C LEU A 59 -0.69 0.51 3.84
N ARG A 60 -0.65 -0.82 4.01
CA ARG A 60 -0.72 -1.79 2.91
C ARG A 60 -2.08 -1.74 2.21
N ALA A 61 -3.18 -1.55 2.95
CA ALA A 61 -4.50 -1.35 2.36
C ALA A 61 -4.57 -0.07 1.52
N CYS A 62 -4.04 1.04 2.02
CA CYS A 62 -3.94 2.28 1.27
C CYS A 62 -3.12 2.09 -0.01
N LEU A 63 -1.95 1.44 0.09
CA LEU A 63 -1.07 1.19 -1.07
C LEU A 63 -1.75 0.31 -2.14
N PHE A 64 -2.45 -0.74 -1.73
CA PHE A 64 -3.24 -1.57 -2.65
C PHE A 64 -4.33 -0.76 -3.35
N PHE A 65 -5.06 0.08 -2.59
CA PHE A 65 -6.07 0.97 -3.17
C PHE A 65 -5.44 1.93 -4.19
N GLU A 66 -4.26 2.49 -3.91
CA GLU A 66 -3.53 3.33 -4.88
C GLU A 66 -3.20 2.58 -6.17
N ALA A 67 -2.73 1.33 -6.08
CA ALA A 67 -2.40 0.52 -7.25
C ALA A 67 -3.66 0.24 -8.09
N ARG A 68 -4.80 -0.02 -7.44
CA ARG A 68 -6.09 -0.19 -8.12
C ARG A 68 -6.53 1.10 -8.81
N ALA A 69 -6.48 2.24 -8.11
CA ALA A 69 -6.82 3.54 -8.66
C ALA A 69 -5.92 3.91 -9.87
N PHE A 70 -4.61 3.65 -9.76
CA PHE A 70 -3.65 3.87 -10.85
C PHE A 70 -4.00 3.03 -12.09
N ARG A 71 -4.28 1.73 -11.91
CA ARG A 71 -4.68 0.84 -13.01
C ARG A 71 -6.01 1.27 -13.65
N HIS A 72 -6.98 1.69 -12.85
CA HIS A 72 -8.29 2.14 -13.34
C HIS A 72 -8.24 3.52 -14.01
N GLY A 73 -7.31 4.39 -13.60
CA GLY A 73 -7.04 5.68 -14.23
C GLY A 73 -6.27 5.61 -15.56
N GLY A 74 -6.12 4.42 -16.15
CA GLY A 74 -5.41 4.18 -17.41
C GLY A 74 -3.98 3.65 -17.25
N GLY A 75 -3.42 3.61 -16.03
CA GLY A 75 -2.12 3.01 -15.76
C GLY A 75 -0.93 3.66 -16.49
N TYR A 76 -1.12 4.86 -17.03
CA TYR A 76 -0.08 5.58 -17.74
C TYR A 76 0.84 6.32 -16.77
N GLY A 77 2.14 6.25 -17.01
CA GLY A 77 3.16 6.86 -16.16
C GLY A 77 3.73 5.89 -15.12
N ARG A 78 4.28 6.46 -14.05
CA ARG A 78 5.03 5.72 -13.03
C ARG A 78 4.27 5.71 -11.71
N PHE A 79 3.90 4.52 -11.24
CA PHE A 79 3.16 4.35 -9.99
C PHE A 79 3.90 4.94 -8.78
N ASP A 80 5.23 4.79 -8.76
CA ASP A 80 6.12 5.33 -7.73
C ASP A 80 6.23 6.86 -7.73
N GLN A 81 5.78 7.55 -8.78
CA GLN A 81 5.75 9.02 -8.82
C GLN A 81 4.50 9.61 -8.18
N ARG A 82 3.52 8.79 -7.78
CA ARG A 82 2.35 9.28 -7.05
C ARG A 82 2.80 9.71 -5.65
N PRO A 83 2.54 10.96 -5.21
CA PRO A 83 3.18 11.54 -4.02
C PRO A 83 3.12 10.68 -2.75
N ILE A 84 1.99 10.02 -2.48
CA ILE A 84 1.80 9.20 -1.27
C ILE A 84 2.54 7.86 -1.33
N VAL A 85 2.80 7.33 -2.53
CA VAL A 85 3.27 5.95 -2.73
C VAL A 85 4.67 5.71 -2.15
N PRO A 86 5.71 6.52 -2.45
CA PRO A 86 7.01 6.38 -1.79
C PRO A 86 6.93 6.51 -0.27
N GLY A 87 6.10 7.44 0.22
CA GLY A 87 5.88 7.61 1.66
C GLY A 87 5.31 6.37 2.32
N LEU A 88 4.31 5.73 1.70
CA LEU A 88 3.73 4.47 2.19
C LEU A 88 4.78 3.36 2.25
N VAL A 89 5.55 3.15 1.18
CA VAL A 89 6.55 2.08 1.11
C VAL A 89 7.65 2.30 2.15
N ALA A 90 8.18 3.52 2.25
CA ALA A 90 9.19 3.88 3.24
C ALA A 90 8.68 3.69 4.67
N ARG A 91 7.43 4.09 4.96
CA ARG A 91 6.83 3.93 6.29
C ARG A 91 6.60 2.47 6.64
N ILE A 92 6.05 1.68 5.73
CA ILE A 92 5.88 0.22 5.89
C ILE A 92 7.23 -0.44 6.17
N ARG A 93 8.26 -0.11 5.41
CA ARG A 93 9.62 -0.63 5.62
C ARG A 93 10.15 -0.28 7.00
N SER A 94 10.04 0.98 7.41
CA SER A 94 10.52 1.46 8.71
C SER A 94 9.85 0.73 9.88
N LEU A 95 8.55 0.46 9.78
CA LEU A 95 7.78 -0.21 10.84
C LEU A 95 8.00 -1.74 10.87
N SER A 96 8.21 -2.35 9.71
CA SER A 96 8.31 -3.81 9.57
C SER A 96 9.74 -4.37 9.62
N GLY A 97 10.76 -3.51 9.56
CA GLY A 97 12.15 -3.95 9.37
C GLY A 97 12.44 -4.45 7.95
N GLY A 98 11.57 -4.16 6.97
CA GLY A 98 11.80 -4.44 5.55
C GLY A 98 11.22 -5.77 5.03
N VAL A 99 10.45 -6.50 5.84
CA VAL A 99 9.73 -7.71 5.42
C VAL A 99 8.33 -7.73 6.03
N VAL A 100 7.35 -8.19 5.25
CA VAL A 100 5.94 -8.28 5.69
C VAL A 100 5.32 -9.60 5.20
N PRO A 101 4.28 -10.12 5.88
CA PRO A 101 3.57 -11.28 5.38
C PRO A 101 2.93 -11.02 4.01
N ASP A 102 3.01 -12.00 3.10
CA ASP A 102 2.17 -12.04 1.91
C ASP A 102 0.72 -12.24 2.33
N LYS A 103 -0.16 -11.40 1.80
CA LYS A 103 -1.60 -11.47 2.00
C LYS A 103 -2.34 -11.35 0.65
N SER A 104 -1.71 -11.74 -0.46
CA SER A 104 -2.27 -11.71 -1.82
C SER A 104 -3.40 -12.72 -2.03
N THR A 105 -3.29 -13.88 -1.38
CA THR A 105 -4.23 -14.99 -1.45
C THR A 105 -4.69 -15.28 -0.03
N ILE A 106 -5.90 -14.86 0.33
CA ILE A 106 -6.47 -15.33 1.58
C ILE A 106 -7.14 -16.66 1.26
N THR A 107 -6.65 -17.71 1.94
CA THR A 107 -7.05 -19.12 1.80
C THR A 107 -8.52 -19.33 2.10
#